data_AF-K8EDA7-F1
#
_entry.id   AF-K8EDA7-F1
#
_cell.length_a   1.000
_cell.length_b   1.000
_cell.length_c   1.000
_cell.angle_alpha   90.00
_cell.angle_beta   90.00
_cell.angle_gamma   90.00
#
_symmetry.space_group_name_H-M   'P 1'
#
loop_
_entity.id
_entity.type
_entity.pdbx_description
1 polymer ?
#
loop_
_entity_poly.entity_id
_entity_poly.type
_entity_poly.pdbx_seq_one_letter_code
_entity_poly.pdbx_strand_id
1 'polypeptide(L)'
;MFFASCDPDRENLSLYSNADGSWVVSLPAEEVPPELPEPALGINFARDGMKRGDWLALVAVHSDAWLMAVAFYYSAKFSADQRKKLFDLINSLPTTYEVLSGKGGKKMKVSVFVRKKKMDEEFFAGLFFLLAATRFE
;
A
#
# COMPACT_ATOMS: atom_id res chain seq x y z
N MET A 1 6.42 5.62 14.57
CA MET A 1 5.46 4.59 15.07
C MET A 1 5.64 3.22 14.40
N PHE A 2 5.76 3.16 13.07
CA PHE A 2 5.86 1.92 12.28
C PHE A 2 7.10 1.03 12.58
N PHE A 3 8.29 1.60 12.70
CA PHE A 3 9.52 0.83 12.97
C PHE A 3 9.42 0.00 14.27
N ALA A 4 8.80 0.58 15.31
CA ALA A 4 8.62 -0.06 16.60
C ALA A 4 7.56 -1.19 16.59
N SER A 5 6.54 -1.11 15.71
CA SER A 5 5.56 -2.19 15.56
C SER A 5 6.11 -3.42 14.85
N CYS A 6 7.21 -3.27 14.11
CA CYS A 6 7.88 -4.34 13.37
C CYS A 6 8.98 -5.00 14.21
N ASP A 7 8.64 -5.54 15.37
CA ASP A 7 9.59 -6.19 16.28
C ASP A 7 10.11 -7.53 15.69
N PRO A 8 11.43 -7.70 15.47
CA PRO A 8 12.04 -8.92 14.95
C PRO A 8 11.90 -10.12 15.87
N ASP A 9 11.68 -9.91 17.18
CA ASP A 9 11.49 -11.00 18.15
C ASP A 9 10.06 -11.56 18.12
N ARG A 10 9.15 -10.94 17.36
CA ARG A 10 7.80 -11.47 17.10
C ARG A 10 7.81 -12.40 15.90
N GLU A 11 6.74 -13.20 15.79
CA GLU A 11 6.42 -13.96 14.58
C GLU A 11 6.43 -13.08 13.32
N ASN A 12 6.50 -13.70 12.14
CA ASN A 12 6.62 -12.97 10.87
C ASN A 12 5.40 -12.09 10.62
N LEU A 13 5.62 -10.78 10.55
CA LEU A 13 4.58 -9.76 10.38
C LEU A 13 4.48 -9.30 8.94
N SER A 14 3.31 -8.82 8.55
CA SER A 14 3.04 -8.16 7.28
C SER A 14 2.42 -6.77 7.52
N LEU A 15 2.55 -5.87 6.54
CA LEU A 15 1.93 -4.54 6.56
C LEU A 15 0.69 -4.53 5.69
N TYR A 16 -0.46 -4.23 6.29
CA TYR A 16 -1.74 -4.05 5.61
C TYR A 16 -2.12 -2.57 5.58
N SER A 17 -2.71 -2.14 4.47
CA SER A 17 -3.35 -0.84 4.34
C SER A 17 -4.85 -1.01 4.15
N ASN A 18 -5.63 -0.16 4.81
CA ASN A 18 -7.07 -0.10 4.70
C ASN A 18 -7.50 0.98 3.69
N ALA A 19 -8.73 0.86 3.20
CA ALA A 19 -9.30 1.79 2.23
C ALA A 19 -9.51 3.23 2.78
N ASP A 20 -9.42 3.43 4.09
CA ASP A 20 -9.47 4.74 4.76
C ASP A 20 -8.07 5.35 4.98
N GLY A 21 -7.01 4.67 4.51
CA GLY A 21 -5.63 5.11 4.61
C GLY A 21 -4.97 4.81 5.94
N SER A 22 -5.70 4.17 6.86
CA SER A 22 -5.08 3.54 8.02
C SER A 22 -4.27 2.32 7.60
N TRP A 23 -3.32 1.94 8.45
CA TRP A 23 -2.48 0.77 8.24
C TRP A 23 -2.33 -0.01 9.53
N VAL A 24 -2.03 -1.30 9.41
CA VAL A 24 -1.78 -2.19 10.54
C VAL A 24 -0.63 -3.14 10.23
N VAL A 25 0.19 -3.42 11.24
CA VAL A 25 1.19 -4.48 11.21
C VAL A 25 0.64 -5.65 12.01
N SER A 26 0.36 -6.76 11.33
CA SER A 26 -0.27 -7.94 11.92
C SER A 26 0.31 -9.23 11.35
N LEU A 27 -0.07 -10.35 11.95
CA LEU A 27 0.16 -11.68 11.38
C LEU A 27 -0.61 -11.82 10.04
N PRO A 28 -0.16 -12.71 9.14
CA PRO A 28 -0.89 -13.04 7.93
C PRO A 28 -2.25 -13.65 8.23
N ALA A 29 -3.18 -13.62 7.26
CA ALA A 29 -4.48 -14.26 7.45
C ALA A 29 -4.31 -15.76 7.73
N GLU A 30 -5.11 -16.27 8.67
CA GLU A 30 -5.12 -17.69 9.02
C GLU A 30 -5.89 -18.55 7.99
N GLU A 31 -6.75 -17.93 7.17
CA GLU A 31 -7.56 -18.63 6.18
C GLU A 31 -6.74 -19.14 5.00
N VAL A 32 -7.07 -20.35 4.51
CA VAL A 32 -6.40 -20.98 3.36
C VAL A 32 -7.46 -21.48 2.36
N PRO A 33 -7.61 -20.85 1.17
CA PRO A 33 -6.88 -19.66 0.71
C PRO A 33 -7.43 -18.35 1.32
N PRO A 34 -6.59 -17.32 1.48
CA PRO A 34 -7.07 -16.00 1.88
C PRO A 34 -7.95 -15.37 0.79
N GLU A 35 -8.88 -14.49 1.20
CA GLU A 35 -9.77 -13.80 0.27
C GLU A 35 -9.03 -12.84 -0.68
N LEU A 36 -8.06 -12.09 -0.16
CA LEU A 36 -7.26 -11.11 -0.91
C LEU A 36 -5.82 -11.60 -1.10
N PRO A 37 -5.08 -11.07 -2.10
CA PRO A 37 -3.64 -11.22 -2.15
C PRO A 37 -3.00 -10.81 -0.82
N GLU A 38 -2.07 -11.62 -0.31
CA GLU A 38 -1.35 -11.32 0.93
C GLU A 38 -0.15 -10.38 0.68
N PRO A 39 0.11 -9.41 1.57
CA PRO A 39 1.34 -8.63 1.54
C PRO A 39 2.57 -9.48 1.89
N ALA A 40 3.75 -8.89 1.71
CA ALA A 40 5.00 -9.58 2.03
C ALA A 40 5.07 -9.96 3.53
N LEU A 41 5.31 -11.25 3.77
CA LEU A 41 5.47 -11.82 5.10
C LEU A 41 6.90 -11.63 5.62
N GLY A 42 7.03 -11.31 6.91
CA GLY A 42 8.31 -11.23 7.60
C GLY A 42 9.03 -9.89 7.37
N ILE A 43 8.29 -8.79 7.20
CA ILE A 43 8.90 -7.45 7.04
C ILE A 43 9.74 -7.05 8.25
N ASN A 44 9.43 -7.59 9.44
CA ASN A 44 10.17 -7.38 10.67
C ASN A 44 11.51 -8.11 10.71
N PHE A 45 11.66 -9.24 9.99
CA PHE A 45 12.85 -10.08 10.05
C PHE A 45 14.13 -9.34 9.63
N ALA A 46 14.03 -8.53 8.57
CA ALA A 46 15.18 -7.83 8.01
C ALA A 46 15.42 -6.44 8.64
N ARG A 47 14.58 -6.00 9.59
CA ARG A 47 14.56 -4.61 10.11
C ARG A 47 15.92 -4.17 10.66
N ASP A 48 16.51 -4.99 11.52
CA ASP A 48 17.76 -4.66 12.23
C ASP A 48 19.01 -5.12 11.48
N GLY A 49 18.84 -5.89 10.40
CA GLY A 49 19.92 -6.38 9.53
C GLY A 49 20.35 -5.39 8.43
N MET A 50 19.71 -4.24 8.31
CA MET A 50 20.02 -3.24 7.28
C MET A 50 19.82 -1.80 7.78
N LYS A 51 20.29 -0.82 7.00
CA LYS A 51 20.04 0.59 7.32
C LYS A 51 18.53 0.84 7.27
N ARG A 52 18.02 1.60 8.24
CA ARG A 52 16.58 1.90 8.35
C ARG A 52 15.97 2.44 7.05
N GLY A 53 16.68 3.28 6.30
CA GLY A 53 16.21 3.79 5.02
C GLY A 53 16.08 2.71 3.95
N ASP A 54 17.04 1.78 3.88
CA ASP A 54 17.01 0.65 2.94
C ASP A 54 15.88 -0.34 3.30
N TRP A 55 15.64 -0.55 4.60
CA TRP A 55 14.51 -1.34 5.09
C TRP A 55 13.16 -0.73 4.72
N LEU A 56 12.99 0.58 4.97
CA LEU A 56 11.77 1.29 4.59
C LEU A 56 11.54 1.25 3.07
N ALA A 57 12.61 1.37 2.29
CA ALA A 57 12.55 1.26 0.83
C ALA A 57 12.14 -0.16 0.37
N LEU A 58 12.67 -1.20 1.00
CA LEU A 58 12.29 -2.59 0.73
C LEU A 58 10.80 -2.83 1.04
N VAL A 59 10.34 -2.41 2.22
CA VAL A 59 8.93 -2.48 2.60
C VAL A 59 8.07 -1.76 1.57
N ALA A 60 8.45 -0.55 1.15
CA ALA A 60 7.69 0.21 0.17
C ALA A 60 7.55 -0.50 -1.18
N VAL A 61 8.61 -1.09 -1.71
CA VAL A 61 8.55 -1.87 -2.97
C VAL A 61 7.57 -3.03 -2.85
N HIS A 62 7.60 -3.76 -1.72
CA HIS A 62 6.66 -4.85 -1.48
C HIS A 62 5.22 -4.35 -1.31
N SER A 63 5.02 -3.22 -0.64
CA SER A 63 3.71 -2.58 -0.52
C SER A 63 3.18 -2.15 -1.89
N ASP A 64 3.98 -1.50 -2.73
CA ASP A 64 3.57 -1.08 -4.08
C ASP A 64 3.13 -2.29 -4.93
N ALA A 65 3.87 -3.40 -4.86
CA ALA A 65 3.49 -4.64 -5.55
C ALA A 65 2.18 -5.26 -5.02
N TRP A 66 2.01 -5.28 -3.70
CA TRP A 66 0.80 -5.79 -3.07
C TRP A 66 -0.44 -4.96 -3.43
N LEU A 67 -0.32 -3.64 -3.40
CA LEU A 67 -1.38 -2.72 -3.78
C LEU A 67 -1.83 -2.91 -5.24
N MET A 68 -0.87 -3.15 -6.14
CA MET A 68 -1.17 -3.53 -7.52
C MET A 68 -1.94 -4.86 -7.61
N ALA A 69 -1.51 -5.87 -6.85
CA ALA A 69 -2.20 -7.17 -6.81
C ALA A 69 -3.64 -7.04 -6.31
N VAL A 70 -3.88 -6.30 -5.22
CA VAL A 70 -5.21 -6.05 -4.66
C VAL A 70 -6.09 -5.28 -5.64
N ALA A 71 -5.57 -4.21 -6.26
CA ALA A 71 -6.32 -3.44 -7.26
C ALA A 71 -6.75 -4.32 -8.44
N PHE A 72 -5.85 -5.18 -8.92
CA PHE A 72 -6.16 -6.05 -10.05
C PHE A 72 -7.04 -7.24 -9.70
N TYR A 73 -6.96 -7.74 -8.46
CA TYR A 73 -7.88 -8.74 -7.90
C TYR A 73 -9.33 -8.25 -7.97
N TYR A 74 -9.61 -7.05 -7.46
CA TYR A 74 -10.96 -6.46 -7.55
C TYR A 74 -11.38 -6.14 -8.99
N SER A 75 -10.43 -5.90 -9.89
CA SER A 75 -10.69 -5.63 -11.30
C SER A 75 -10.87 -6.89 -12.16
N ALA A 76 -10.95 -8.10 -11.57
CA ALA A 76 -10.98 -9.36 -12.33
C ALA A 76 -12.06 -9.40 -13.43
N LYS A 77 -13.20 -8.72 -13.21
CA LYS A 77 -14.32 -8.64 -14.17
C LYS A 77 -14.23 -7.48 -15.16
N PHE A 78 -13.21 -6.63 -15.07
CA PHE A 78 -13.03 -5.49 -15.95
C PHE A 78 -12.62 -5.95 -17.35
N SER A 79 -13.06 -5.21 -18.38
CA SER A 79 -12.54 -5.33 -19.74
C SER A 79 -11.06 -4.91 -19.81
N ALA A 80 -10.40 -5.21 -20.94
CA ALA A 80 -9.02 -4.77 -21.17
C ALA A 80 -8.88 -3.24 -21.07
N ASP A 81 -9.82 -2.47 -21.64
CA ASP A 81 -9.81 -1.01 -21.58
C ASP A 81 -10.01 -0.48 -20.16
N GLN A 82 -10.88 -1.12 -19.38
CA GLN A 82 -11.10 -0.75 -17.98
C GLN A 82 -9.86 -1.01 -17.12
N ARG A 83 -9.19 -2.16 -17.31
CA ARG A 83 -7.92 -2.45 -16.62
C ARG A 83 -6.80 -1.49 -17.04
N LYS A 84 -6.75 -1.09 -18.32
CA LYS A 84 -5.81 -0.08 -18.80
C LYS A 84 -6.06 1.27 -18.11
N LYS A 85 -7.31 1.73 -18.04
CA LYS A 85 -7.66 2.99 -17.34
C LYS A 85 -7.30 2.95 -15.85
N LEU A 86 -7.53 1.81 -15.18
CA LEU A 86 -7.11 1.62 -13.79
C LEU A 86 -5.58 1.74 -13.64
N PHE A 87 -4.82 1.06 -14.50
CA PHE A 87 -3.36 1.13 -14.52
C PHE A 87 -2.85 2.56 -14.76
N ASP A 88 -3.43 3.28 -15.72
CA ASP A 88 -3.07 4.66 -16.02
C ASP A 88 -3.35 5.58 -14.81
N LEU A 89 -4.45 5.36 -14.07
CA LEU A 89 -4.77 6.10 -12.85
C LEU A 89 -3.76 5.82 -11.73
N ILE A 90 -3.42 4.55 -11.49
CA ILE A 90 -2.43 4.17 -10.47
C ILE A 90 -1.07 4.80 -10.79
N ASN A 91 -0.61 4.70 -12.03
CA ASN A 91 0.68 5.25 -12.46
C ASN A 91 0.71 6.77 -12.62
N SER A 92 -0.42 7.46 -12.49
CA SER A 92 -0.44 8.93 -12.43
C SER A 92 0.09 9.47 -11.10
N LEU A 93 0.35 8.57 -10.14
CA LEU A 93 0.74 8.84 -8.78
C LEU A 93 2.15 8.32 -8.52
N PRO A 94 2.95 8.96 -7.65
CA PRO A 94 4.23 8.41 -7.26
C PRO A 94 4.01 7.14 -6.43
N THR A 95 4.86 6.16 -6.65
CA THR A 95 4.94 4.95 -5.80
C THR A 95 5.37 5.30 -4.38
N THR A 96 5.06 4.43 -3.43
CA THR A 96 5.53 4.57 -2.04
C THR A 96 7.05 4.63 -2.00
N TYR A 97 7.72 3.81 -2.82
CA TYR A 97 9.18 3.84 -2.96
C TYR A 97 9.71 5.19 -3.45
N GLU A 98 9.11 5.79 -4.48
CA GLU A 98 9.54 7.10 -5.01
C GLU A 98 9.38 8.22 -3.99
N VAL A 99 8.30 8.18 -3.20
CA VAL A 99 8.06 9.13 -2.11
C VAL A 99 9.14 8.99 -1.03
N LEU A 100 9.42 7.78 -0.55
CA LEU A 100 10.39 7.55 0.52
C LEU A 100 11.85 7.76 0.09
N SER A 101 12.18 7.41 -1.16
CA SER A 101 13.53 7.57 -1.70
C SER A 101 13.83 8.99 -2.19
N GLY A 102 12.83 9.88 -2.22
CA GLY A 102 12.96 11.24 -2.76
C GLY A 102 13.15 11.30 -4.27
N LYS A 103 12.93 10.19 -4.99
CA LYS A 103 13.02 10.10 -6.45
C LYS A 103 11.75 10.59 -7.16
N GLY A 104 10.64 10.72 -6.44
CA GLY A 104 9.38 11.27 -6.95
C GLY A 104 9.44 12.79 -7.09
N GLY A 105 9.92 13.27 -8.24
CA GLY A 105 9.96 14.70 -8.54
C GLY A 105 8.58 15.37 -8.46
N LYS A 106 8.53 16.52 -7.76
CA LYS A 106 7.41 17.43 -7.42
C LYS A 106 6.62 17.10 -6.15
N LYS A 107 6.73 18.01 -5.17
CA LYS A 107 5.82 18.13 -4.01
C LYS A 107 4.39 18.34 -4.52
N MET A 108 3.57 17.30 -4.46
CA MET A 108 2.16 17.41 -4.78
C MET A 108 1.43 17.96 -3.55
N LYS A 109 0.78 19.12 -3.67
CA LYS A 109 -0.16 19.60 -2.66
C LYS A 109 -1.41 18.71 -2.74
N VAL A 110 -1.55 17.77 -1.82
CA VAL A 110 -2.79 16.99 -1.66
C VAL A 110 -3.88 17.95 -1.17
N SER A 111 -4.71 18.46 -2.08
CA SER A 111 -5.95 19.15 -1.70
C SER A 111 -7.04 18.12 -1.50
N VAL A 112 -7.42 17.90 -0.24
CA VAL A 112 -8.56 17.05 0.13
C VAL A 112 -9.84 17.70 -0.37
N PHE A 113 -10.41 17.21 -1.47
CA PHE A 113 -11.72 17.62 -1.96
C PHE A 113 -12.77 16.58 -1.56
N VAL A 114 -13.42 16.79 -0.42
CA VAL A 114 -14.60 16.02 -0.02
C VAL A 114 -15.83 16.65 -0.67
N ARG A 115 -16.41 16.01 -1.68
CA ARG A 115 -17.81 16.23 -2.06
C ARG A 115 -18.50 14.89 -2.35
N LYS A 116 -19.43 14.57 -1.45
CA LYS A 116 -20.32 13.39 -1.48
C LYS A 116 -21.00 13.21 -2.83
N LYS A 117 -20.88 12.02 -3.43
CA LYS A 117 -21.97 11.43 -4.20
C LYS A 117 -21.90 9.90 -4.17
N LYS A 118 -23.03 9.36 -3.74
CA LYS A 118 -23.37 7.97 -3.42
C LYS A 118 -23.26 7.07 -4.66
N MET A 119 -22.59 5.93 -4.51
CA MET A 119 -22.25 4.92 -5.52
C MET A 119 -21.01 5.31 -6.34
N ASP A 120 -19.98 4.47 -6.27
CA ASP A 120 -18.58 4.63 -6.77
C ASP A 120 -17.54 5.07 -5.70
N GLU A 121 -17.94 5.33 -4.46
CA GLU A 121 -17.04 5.81 -3.39
C GLU A 121 -16.14 4.72 -2.77
N GLU A 122 -16.54 3.44 -2.70
CA GLU A 122 -15.71 2.41 -2.04
C GLU A 122 -14.51 1.95 -2.90
N PHE A 123 -14.68 1.88 -4.22
CA PHE A 123 -13.63 1.44 -5.15
C PHE A 123 -12.53 2.50 -5.33
N PHE A 124 -12.90 3.78 -5.34
CA PHE A 124 -11.96 4.89 -5.47
C PHE A 124 -11.45 5.42 -4.12
N ALA A 125 -12.20 5.33 -3.02
CA ALA A 125 -11.67 5.66 -1.70
C ALA A 125 -10.48 4.77 -1.35
N GLY A 126 -10.56 3.46 -1.63
CA GLY A 126 -9.43 2.56 -1.43
C GLY A 126 -8.17 2.99 -2.18
N LEU A 127 -8.31 3.36 -3.45
CA LEU A 127 -7.20 3.77 -4.30
C LEU A 127 -6.64 5.17 -3.97
N PHE A 128 -7.49 6.10 -3.53
CA PHE A 128 -7.09 7.47 -3.17
C PHE A 128 -6.47 7.55 -1.77
N PHE A 129 -6.83 6.65 -0.85
CA PHE A 129 -6.25 6.60 0.50
C PHE A 129 -4.99 5.74 0.59
N LEU A 130 -4.75 4.83 -0.36
CA LEU A 130 -3.47 4.14 -0.58
C LEU A 130 -2.26 5.12 -0.65
N LEU A 131 -2.50 6.37 -1.05
CA LEU A 131 -1.50 7.45 -1.12
C LEU A 131 -1.38 8.31 0.14
N ALA A 132 -2.29 8.18 1.11
CA ALA A 132 -2.16 8.84 2.41
C ALA A 132 -1.07 8.20 3.29
N ALA A 133 -0.38 7.16 2.77
CA ALA A 133 0.87 6.59 3.27
C ALA A 133 2.05 7.60 3.33
N THR A 134 1.82 8.89 3.04
CA THR A 134 2.77 9.97 3.33
C THR A 134 2.85 10.36 4.82
N ARG A 135 2.19 9.63 5.73
CA ARG A 135 2.29 9.81 7.20
C ARG A 135 3.20 8.79 7.90
N PHE A 136 4.31 8.41 7.26
CA PHE A 136 5.40 7.72 7.97
C PHE A 136 6.33 8.74 8.63
N GLU A 137 5.86 9.38 9.71
CA GLU A 137 6.72 10.03 10.71
C GLU A 137 6.92 9.11 11.94
#